data_AF-A0A813FNV8-F1
#
_entry.id   AF-A0A813FNV8-F1
#
_cell.length_a   1.000
_cell.length_b   1.000
_cell.length_c   1.000
_cell.angle_alpha   90.00
_cell.angle_beta   90.00
_cell.angle_gamma   90.00
#
_symmetry.space_group_name_H-M   'P 1'
#
loop_
_entity.id
_entity.type
_entity.pdbx_description
1 polymer ?
#
loop_
_entity_poly.entity_id
_entity_poly.type
_entity_poly.pdbx_seq_one_letter_code
_entity_poly.pdbx_strand_id
1 'polypeptide(L)'
;MAEVHAFQGCYGFSGGNLYAGTVNIHGKPDGKGTLYYLDSGECDVGVFGPELNQIGPGVRFNRERDKAFALEDGTLKAQIANLDRALDRVGLEKAPEERHK
;
A
#
# COMPACT_ATOMS: atom_id res chain seq x y z
N MET A 1 18.20 20.00 7.77
CA MET A 1 17.13 19.93 6.77
C MET A 1 15.82 19.90 7.55
N ALA A 2 14.86 20.76 7.24
CA ALA A 2 13.60 20.82 7.99
C ALA A 2 12.86 19.48 7.82
N GLU A 3 12.48 18.85 8.93
CA GLU A 3 11.55 17.72 8.91
C GLU A 3 10.23 18.23 8.32
N VAL A 4 9.95 17.86 7.08
CA VAL A 4 8.61 18.00 6.53
C VAL A 4 7.74 17.07 7.37
N HIS A 5 6.77 17.64 8.09
CA HIS A 5 5.82 16.87 8.88
C HIS A 5 5.17 15.80 7.99
N ALA A 6 5.41 14.53 8.29
CA ALA A 6 4.72 13.42 7.65
C ALA A 6 3.29 13.38 8.18
N PHE A 7 2.32 13.75 7.36
CA PHE A 7 0.91 13.71 7.75
C PHE A 7 0.37 12.30 7.55
N GLN A 8 -0.45 11.81 8.49
CA GLN A 8 -1.21 10.58 8.30
C GLN A 8 -2.60 10.93 7.80
N GLY A 9 -3.02 10.32 6.70
CA GLY A 9 -4.27 10.67 6.04
C GLY A 9 -4.80 9.57 5.13
N CYS A 10 -5.93 9.86 4.51
CA CYS A 10 -6.53 9.04 3.49
C CYS A 10 -6.77 9.89 2.23
N TYR A 11 -6.57 9.29 1.06
CA TYR A 11 -6.85 9.92 -0.23
C TYR A 11 -7.73 9.01 -1.07
N GLY A 12 -8.95 9.46 -1.37
CA GLY A 12 -9.90 8.74 -2.23
C GLY A 12 -9.71 9.14 -3.69
N PHE A 13 -9.50 8.16 -4.56
CA PHE A 13 -9.41 8.38 -6.00
C PHE A 13 -10.79 8.35 -6.65
N SER A 14 -10.99 9.12 -7.72
CA SER A 14 -12.25 9.14 -8.48
C SER A 14 -12.63 7.76 -9.05
N GLY A 15 -11.66 6.88 -9.28
CA GLY A 15 -11.87 5.47 -9.65
C GLY A 15 -12.36 4.57 -8.51
N GLY A 16 -12.55 5.10 -7.30
CA GLY A 16 -13.01 4.35 -6.14
C GLY A 16 -11.91 3.61 -5.38
N ASN A 17 -10.63 3.81 -5.72
CA ASN A 17 -9.52 3.30 -4.91
C ASN A 17 -9.28 4.21 -3.70
N LEU A 18 -8.72 3.66 -2.63
CA LEU A 18 -8.44 4.39 -1.40
C LEU A 18 -6.98 4.20 -0.99
N TYR A 19 -6.23 5.29 -0.87
CA TYR A 19 -4.95 5.28 -0.19
C TYR A 19 -5.12 5.66 1.29
N ALA A 20 -4.42 4.97 2.18
CA ALA A 20 -4.32 5.30 3.60
C ALA A 20 -2.85 5.20 4.05
N GLY A 21 -2.29 6.27 4.61
CA GLY A 21 -0.89 6.30 5.01
C GLY A 21 -0.33 7.72 5.04
N THR A 22 0.94 7.84 4.65
CA THR A 22 1.66 9.11 4.68
C THR A 22 1.27 9.98 3.50
N VAL A 23 0.88 11.22 3.77
CA VAL A 23 0.52 12.21 2.74
C VAL A 23 1.35 13.48 2.89
N ASN A 24 1.55 14.18 1.78
CA ASN A 24 2.19 15.50 1.76
C ASN A 24 1.21 16.62 2.13
N ILE A 25 1.70 17.87 2.14
CA ILE A 25 0.93 19.07 2.47
C ILE A 25 -0.28 19.32 1.53
N HIS A 26 -0.32 18.67 0.37
CA HIS A 26 -1.42 18.75 -0.58
C HIS A 26 -2.43 17.60 -0.42
N GLY A 27 -2.24 16.74 0.59
CA GLY A 27 -3.06 15.55 0.83
C GLY A 27 -2.79 14.40 -0.14
N LYS A 28 -1.78 14.51 -1.02
CA LYS A 28 -1.40 13.41 -1.94
C LYS A 28 -0.54 12.37 -1.21
N PRO A 29 -0.56 11.08 -1.62
CA PRO A 29 0.33 10.05 -1.11
C PRO A 29 1.81 10.48 -1.20
N ASP A 30 2.59 10.33 -0.15
CA ASP A 30 4.03 10.65 -0.19
C ASP A 30 4.77 9.92 0.92
N GLY A 31 4.87 8.60 0.77
CA GLY A 31 5.52 7.73 1.75
C GLY A 31 4.82 6.38 1.93
N LYS A 32 5.08 5.75 3.08
CA LYS A 32 4.51 4.44 3.42
C LYS A 32 2.99 4.52 3.54
N GLY A 33 2.30 3.54 2.97
CA GLY A 33 0.85 3.40 3.11
C GLY A 33 0.31 2.11 2.51
N THR A 34 -1.02 2.03 2.47
CA THR A 34 -1.80 0.96 1.85
C THR A 34 -2.73 1.57 0.80
N LEU A 35 -2.68 1.04 -0.42
CA LEU A 35 -3.60 1.35 -1.50
C LEU A 35 -4.61 0.21 -1.65
N TYR A 36 -5.87 0.49 -1.36
CA TYR A 36 -6.98 -0.44 -1.50
C TYR A 36 -7.66 -0.31 -2.87
N TYR A 37 -7.78 -1.42 -3.56
CA TYR A 37 -8.55 -1.56 -4.79
C TYR A 37 -9.95 -2.01 -4.45
N LEU A 38 -10.87 -1.08 -4.18
CA LEU A 38 -12.17 -1.43 -3.57
C LEU A 38 -13.04 -2.34 -4.44
N ASP A 39 -12.82 -2.36 -5.76
CA ASP A 39 -13.56 -3.23 -6.69
C ASP A 39 -13.08 -4.69 -6.61
N SER A 40 -11.76 -4.96 -6.56
CA SER A 40 -11.23 -6.32 -6.41
C SER A 40 -11.17 -6.78 -4.94
N GLY A 41 -11.00 -5.84 -4.01
CA GLY A 41 -10.72 -6.07 -2.59
C GLY A 41 -9.24 -6.32 -2.29
N GLU A 42 -8.38 -6.33 -3.30
CA GLU A 42 -6.93 -6.42 -3.14
C GLU A 42 -6.37 -5.13 -2.52
N CYS A 43 -5.17 -5.21 -1.96
CA CYS A 43 -4.44 -4.01 -1.56
C CYS A 43 -2.94 -4.12 -1.75
N ASP A 44 -2.31 -2.98 -2.04
CA ASP A 44 -0.87 -2.83 -2.12
C ASP A 44 -0.35 -2.12 -0.88
N VAL A 45 0.71 -2.64 -0.28
CA VAL A 45 1.45 -2.03 0.81
C VAL A 45 2.87 -1.73 0.34
N GLY A 46 3.31 -0.50 0.57
CA GLY A 46 4.64 -0.06 0.16
C GLY A 46 4.83 1.44 0.37
N VAL A 47 5.90 1.97 -0.23
CA VAL A 47 6.14 3.40 -0.35
C VAL A 47 5.54 3.90 -1.65
N PHE A 48 4.80 5.00 -1.60
CA PHE A 48 4.15 5.59 -2.76
C PHE A 48 4.61 7.04 -2.94
N GLY A 49 4.80 7.45 -4.20
CA GLY A 49 5.01 8.85 -4.54
C GLY A 49 3.69 9.63 -4.72
N PRO A 50 3.77 10.96 -4.91
CA PRO A 50 2.62 11.86 -5.13
C PRO A 50 1.68 11.47 -6.26
N GLU A 51 2.19 10.74 -7.25
CA GLU A 51 1.44 10.29 -8.42
C GLU A 51 0.98 8.82 -8.28
N LEU A 52 0.95 8.30 -7.05
CA LEU A 52 0.54 6.93 -6.68
C LEU A 52 1.39 5.82 -7.34
N ASN A 53 2.57 6.14 -7.82
CA ASN A 53 3.55 5.13 -8.21
C ASN A 53 4.14 4.50 -6.95
N GLN A 54 4.06 3.17 -6.83
CA GLN A 54 4.77 2.44 -5.77
C GLN A 54 6.26 2.43 -6.10
N ILE A 55 7.10 2.68 -5.09
CA ILE A 55 8.56 2.83 -5.21
C ILE A 55 9.23 1.77 -4.34
N GLY A 56 10.16 1.03 -4.92
CA GLY A 56 10.95 0.01 -4.25
C GLY A 56 10.13 -1.24 -3.87
N PRO A 57 10.50 -1.92 -2.77
CA PRO A 57 9.82 -3.12 -2.34
C PRO A 57 8.40 -2.86 -1.83
N GLY A 58 7.46 -3.69 -2.25
CA GLY A 58 6.10 -3.70 -1.73
C GLY A 58 5.51 -5.11 -1.71
N VAL A 59 4.26 -5.18 -1.29
CA VAL A 59 3.45 -6.41 -1.26
C VAL A 59 2.03 -6.11 -1.70
N ARG A 60 1.50 -6.95 -2.60
CA ARG A 60 0.07 -7.03 -2.88
C ARG A 60 -0.56 -8.17 -2.08
N PHE A 61 -1.56 -7.87 -1.28
CA PHE A 61 -2.42 -8.88 -0.64
C PHE A 61 -3.67 -9.10 -1.50
N ASN A 62 -4.09 -10.36 -1.63
CA ASN A 62 -5.37 -10.66 -2.25
C ASN A 62 -6.54 -10.23 -1.34
N ARG A 63 -7.75 -10.35 -1.87
CA ARG A 63 -8.99 -9.98 -1.18
C ARG A 63 -9.12 -10.62 0.21
N GLU A 64 -8.84 -11.91 0.31
CA GLU A 64 -9.00 -12.72 1.53
C GLU A 64 -7.83 -12.61 2.51
N ARG A 65 -6.79 -11.83 2.18
CA ARG A 65 -5.56 -11.66 2.98
C ARG A 65 -4.80 -12.95 3.29
N ASP A 66 -5.07 -14.04 2.57
CA ASP A 66 -4.41 -15.33 2.73
C ASP A 66 -3.24 -15.54 1.74
N LYS A 67 -3.12 -14.68 0.73
CA LYS A 67 -2.04 -14.70 -0.27
C LYS A 67 -1.41 -13.33 -0.41
N ALA A 68 -0.10 -13.35 -0.64
CA ALA A 68 0.70 -12.16 -0.85
C ALA A 68 1.65 -12.32 -2.04
N PHE A 69 1.83 -11.26 -2.80
CA PHE A 69 2.70 -11.20 -3.97
C PHE A 69 3.69 -10.07 -3.81
N ALA A 70 4.95 -10.29 -4.19
CA ALA A 70 5.94 -9.23 -4.13
C ALA A 70 5.65 -8.16 -5.20
N LEU A 71 5.84 -6.90 -4.83
CA LEU A 71 5.92 -5.77 -5.74
C LEU A 71 7.37 -5.25 -5.75
N GLU A 72 7.82 -4.86 -6.94
CA GLU A 72 9.03 -4.07 -7.16
C GLU A 72 8.66 -2.92 -8.10
N ASP A 73 8.72 -1.68 -7.62
CA ASP A 73 8.38 -0.46 -8.37
C ASP A 73 7.00 -0.56 -9.08
N GLY A 74 5.99 -1.01 -8.34
CA GLY A 74 4.62 -1.19 -8.79
C GLY A 74 4.38 -2.41 -9.68
N THR A 75 5.42 -3.18 -10.01
CA THR A 75 5.30 -4.37 -10.85
C THR A 75 5.10 -5.63 -10.01
N LEU A 76 4.01 -6.35 -10.27
CA LEU A 76 3.73 -7.65 -9.65
C LEU A 76 4.79 -8.68 -10.03
N LYS A 77 5.33 -9.36 -9.01
CA LYS A 77 6.31 -10.44 -9.13
C LYS A 77 5.70 -11.76 -8.65
N ALA A 78 6.55 -12.68 -8.21
CA ALA A 78 6.13 -13.98 -7.70
C ALA A 78 5.33 -13.86 -6.39
N GLN A 79 4.50 -14.87 -6.16
CA GLN A 79 3.86 -15.08 -4.87
C GLN A 79 4.93 -15.29 -3.78
N ILE A 80 4.70 -14.70 -2.62
CA ILE A 80 5.52 -14.90 -1.43
C ILE A 80 5.02 -16.17 -0.73
N ALA A 81 5.95 -17.08 -0.39
CA ALA A 81 5.63 -18.42 0.06
C ALA A 81 4.79 -18.49 1.35
N ASN A 82 4.90 -17.50 2.24
CA ASN A 82 4.10 -17.39 3.45
C ASN A 82 3.80 -15.92 3.79
N LEU A 83 2.75 -15.70 4.59
CA LEU A 83 2.26 -14.37 4.93
C LEU A 83 3.26 -13.61 5.81
N ASP A 84 3.92 -14.27 6.75
CA ASP A 84 4.89 -13.64 7.66
C ASP A 84 6.02 -12.95 6.90
N ARG A 85 6.60 -13.61 5.87
CA ARG A 85 7.63 -12.97 5.04
C ARG A 85 7.10 -11.77 4.25
N ALA A 86 5.82 -11.80 3.89
CA ALA A 86 5.19 -10.68 3.22
C ALA A 86 5.03 -9.50 4.19
N LEU A 87 4.62 -9.76 5.44
CA LEU A 87 4.51 -8.75 6.50
C LEU A 87 5.88 -8.14 6.83
N ASP A 88 6.91 -8.98 7.01
CA ASP A 88 8.29 -8.53 7.25
C ASP A 88 8.81 -7.62 6.14
N ARG A 89 8.51 -7.96 4.88
CA ARG A 89 8.94 -7.20 3.70
C ARG A 89 8.45 -5.76 3.70
N VAL A 90 7.27 -5.49 4.27
CA VAL A 90 6.69 -4.13 4.36
C VAL A 90 6.70 -3.56 5.78
N GLY A 91 7.25 -4.31 6.75
CA GLY A 91 7.35 -3.91 8.15
C GLY A 91 5.99 -3.80 8.84
N LEU A 92 5.10 -4.74 8.60
CA LEU A 92 3.80 -4.85 9.27
C LEU A 92 3.80 -5.97 10.31
N GLU A 93 3.05 -5.81 11.39
CA GLU A 93 2.80 -6.89 12.37
C GLU A 93 1.60 -7.76 11.98
N LYS A 94 0.66 -7.19 11.22
CA LYS A 94 -0.55 -7.88 10.73
C LYS A 94 -0.93 -7.39 9.34
N ALA A 95 -1.66 -8.22 8.60
CA ALA A 95 -2.18 -7.85 7.29
C ALA A 95 -3.13 -6.64 7.40
N PRO A 96 -3.20 -5.77 6.38
CA PRO A 96 -4.16 -4.68 6.35
C PRO A 96 -5.60 -5.22 6.38
N GLU A 97 -6.48 -4.52 7.08
CA GLU A 97 -7.91 -4.89 7.16
C GLU A 97 -8.53 -5.00 5.75
N GLU A 98 -9.53 -5.87 5.62
CA GLU A 98 -10.30 -5.99 4.40
C GLU A 98 -11.07 -4.70 4.11
N ARG A 99 -11.01 -4.23 2.86
CA ARG A 99 -11.81 -3.10 2.37
C ARG A 99 -12.20 -3.37 0.92
N HIS A 100 -13.51 -3.41 0.69
CA HIS A 100 -14.10 -3.52 -0.63
C HIS A 100 -15.49 -2.87 -0.61
N LYS A 101 -16.05 -2.59 -1.79
CA LYS A 101 -17.45 -2.17 -1.92
C LYS A 101 -18.42 -3.31 -1.59
#